data_AF-A0A7W1SA39-F1
#
_entry.id   AF-A0A7W1SA39-F1
#
_cell.length_a   1.000
_cell.length_b   1.000
_cell.length_c   1.000
_cell.angle_alpha   90.00
_cell.angle_beta   90.00
_cell.angle_gamma   90.00
#
_symmetry.space_group_name_H-M   'P 1'
#
loop_
_entity.id
_entity.type
_entity.pdbx_description
1 polymer ?
#
loop_
_entity_poly.entity_id
_entity_poly.type
_entity_poly.pdbx_seq_one_letter_code
_entity_poly.pdbx_strand_id
1 'polypeptide(L)'
;MMTQLKIRDCTATFQASYVSARPLELFDPASIAVSIVEQLSAYNLRASDVTLDAGDGLFGYNLRAKLFSDLMNINVSATRLECVFTRLTRRADREIAHQCVHRALTACGEGLSQNCFIDVGVHAAFSSEAERNEFFSRAKPDSFLWGGMLGYQQIGEAGELLRIEVDQSWMYTESAYIHWQTFGLRLEEFRKAQEVWNSLFDTVAVWDLELIDEPSV
;
A
#
# COMPACT_ATOMS: atom_id res chain seq x y z
N MET A 1 6.53 -26.92 8.84
CA MET A 1 6.49 -26.04 10.03
C MET A 1 6.68 -24.64 9.48
N MET A 2 5.75 -23.72 9.74
CA MET A 2 5.82 -22.36 9.18
C MET A 2 6.91 -21.56 9.91
N THR A 3 7.70 -20.81 9.15
CA THR A 3 8.69 -19.85 9.66
C THR A 3 7.99 -18.53 9.94
N GLN A 4 8.12 -18.05 11.17
CA GLN A 4 7.50 -16.81 11.61
C GLN A 4 8.43 -15.61 11.36
N LEU A 5 7.91 -14.57 10.73
CA LEU A 5 8.62 -13.34 10.43
C LEU A 5 7.94 -12.16 11.13
N LYS A 6 8.70 -11.43 11.95
CA LYS A 6 8.17 -10.24 12.64
C LYS A 6 8.22 -9.03 11.71
N ILE A 7 7.09 -8.38 11.47
CA ILE A 7 7.01 -7.16 10.66
C ILE A 7 7.83 -6.05 11.35
N ARG A 8 8.79 -5.47 10.61
CA ARG A 8 9.64 -4.34 11.04
C ARG A 8 9.16 -3.03 10.45
N ASP A 9 8.79 -3.08 9.18
CA ASP A 9 8.24 -1.95 8.45
C ASP A 9 7.25 -2.45 7.40
N CYS A 10 6.24 -1.63 7.13
CA CYS A 10 5.22 -1.91 6.13
C CYS A 10 4.79 -0.59 5.50
N THR A 11 4.99 -0.49 4.19
CA THR A 11 4.54 0.63 3.37
C THR A 11 3.47 0.12 2.43
N ALA A 12 2.42 0.92 2.24
CA ALA A 12 1.34 0.60 1.32
C ALA A 12 0.96 1.82 0.50
N THR A 13 0.78 1.61 -0.80
CA THR A 13 0.35 2.62 -1.75
C THR A 13 -0.91 2.15 -2.44
N PHE A 14 -1.92 3.00 -2.40
CA PHE A 14 -3.21 2.81 -3.02
C PHE A 14 -3.38 3.89 -4.08
N GLN A 15 -3.59 3.50 -5.33
CA GLN A 15 -3.71 4.44 -6.44
C GLN A 15 -4.96 4.13 -7.26
N ALA A 16 -5.64 5.19 -7.69
CA ALA A 16 -6.72 5.13 -8.67
C ALA A 16 -6.54 6.27 -9.68
N SER A 17 -6.51 5.93 -10.96
CA SER A 17 -6.34 6.92 -12.04
C SER A 17 -7.67 7.49 -12.47
N TYR A 18 -7.73 8.76 -12.87
CA TYR A 18 -8.93 9.33 -13.53
C TYR A 18 -9.08 8.83 -14.96
N VAL A 19 -10.31 8.78 -15.48
CA VAL A 19 -10.59 8.38 -16.89
C VAL A 19 -9.87 9.26 -17.90
N SER A 20 -9.73 10.54 -17.57
CA SER A 20 -8.97 11.54 -18.31
C SER A 20 -8.28 12.46 -17.33
N ALA A 21 -7.17 13.09 -17.73
CA ALA A 21 -6.58 14.16 -16.94
C ALA A 21 -7.64 15.26 -16.70
N ARG A 22 -7.75 15.73 -15.46
CA ARG A 22 -8.71 16.75 -15.04
C ARG A 22 -7.96 18.06 -14.74
N PRO A 23 -8.11 19.10 -15.57
CA PRO A 23 -7.56 20.42 -15.29
C PRO A 23 -8.09 20.97 -13.96
N LEU A 24 -7.24 21.69 -13.23
CA LEU A 24 -7.55 22.25 -11.92
C LEU A 24 -8.81 23.15 -11.92
N GLU A 25 -9.03 23.88 -13.01
CA GLU A 25 -10.18 24.78 -13.18
C GLU A 25 -11.53 24.07 -13.06
N LEU A 26 -11.56 22.76 -13.33
CA LEU A 26 -12.75 21.92 -13.21
C LEU A 26 -12.84 21.20 -11.86
N PHE A 27 -11.84 21.37 -10.99
CA PHE A 27 -11.57 20.48 -9.87
C PHE A 27 -11.94 21.08 -8.50
N ASP A 28 -12.47 22.31 -8.45
CA ASP A 28 -12.75 23.11 -7.23
C ASP A 28 -11.94 22.62 -6.01
N PRO A 29 -10.62 22.89 -5.97
CA PRO A 29 -9.73 22.31 -4.97
C PRO A 29 -10.15 22.62 -3.53
N ALA A 30 -10.87 23.72 -3.31
CA ALA A 30 -11.41 24.08 -2.01
C ALA A 30 -12.52 23.11 -1.57
N SER A 31 -13.45 22.76 -2.47
CA SER A 31 -14.51 21.78 -2.18
C SER A 31 -13.92 20.41 -1.84
N ILE A 32 -12.90 19.96 -2.59
CA ILE A 32 -12.22 18.69 -2.32
C ILE A 32 -11.48 18.74 -0.99
N ALA A 33 -10.74 19.81 -0.70
CA ALA A 33 -10.06 19.97 0.58
C ALA A 33 -11.03 19.91 1.77
N VAL A 34 -12.17 20.60 1.66
CA VAL A 34 -13.25 20.54 2.67
C VAL A 34 -13.77 19.12 2.82
N SER A 35 -14.08 18.44 1.71
CA SER A 35 -14.57 17.07 1.73
C SER A 35 -13.57 16.10 2.39
N ILE A 36 -12.27 16.20 2.07
CA ILE A 36 -11.23 15.38 2.69
C ILE A 36 -11.17 15.64 4.20
N VAL A 37 -11.20 16.90 4.64
CA VAL A 37 -11.20 17.26 6.07
C VAL A 37 -12.44 16.71 6.77
N GLU A 38 -13.63 16.87 6.20
CA GLU A 38 -14.87 16.34 6.76
C GLU A 38 -14.79 14.82 6.92
N GLN A 39 -14.35 14.11 5.89
CA GLN A 39 -14.26 12.66 5.89
C GLN A 39 -13.22 12.12 6.87
N LEU A 40 -12.10 12.82 7.08
CA LEU A 40 -10.95 12.34 7.88
C LEU A 40 -10.74 13.07 9.21
N SER A 41 -11.66 13.97 9.58
CA SER A 41 -11.63 14.69 10.87
C SER A 41 -11.57 13.75 12.09
N ALA A 42 -12.21 12.57 12.00
CA ALA A 42 -12.16 11.52 13.02
C ALA A 42 -10.76 10.94 13.26
N TYR A 43 -9.84 11.12 12.30
CA TYR A 43 -8.43 10.74 12.38
C TYR A 43 -7.52 11.95 12.64
N ASN A 44 -8.08 13.02 13.20
CA ASN A 44 -7.40 14.26 13.56
C ASN A 44 -6.83 15.06 12.39
N LEU A 45 -7.30 14.85 11.16
CA LEU A 45 -6.92 15.72 10.04
C LEU A 45 -7.54 17.11 10.23
N ARG A 46 -6.72 18.15 10.20
CA ARG A 46 -7.14 19.55 10.27
C ARG A 46 -6.93 20.24 8.93
N ALA A 47 -7.60 21.38 8.74
CA ALA A 47 -7.41 22.19 7.54
C ALA A 47 -5.94 22.65 7.35
N SER A 48 -5.18 22.82 8.45
CA SER A 48 -3.75 23.15 8.41
C SER A 48 -2.87 22.04 7.83
N ASP A 49 -3.39 20.82 7.79
CA ASP A 49 -2.65 19.62 7.37
C ASP A 49 -2.89 19.30 5.88
N VAL A 50 -3.68 20.15 5.21
CA VAL A 50 -3.96 20.10 3.78
C VAL A 50 -3.23 21.23 3.08
N THR A 51 -2.36 20.89 2.14
CA THR A 51 -1.63 21.84 1.29
C THR A 51 -2.04 21.70 -0.16
N LEU A 52 -2.10 22.83 -0.86
CA LEU A 52 -2.26 22.87 -2.31
C LEU A 52 -0.91 23.27 -2.91
N ASP A 53 -0.17 22.29 -3.40
CA ASP A 53 1.15 22.52 -3.98
C ASP A 53 1.00 22.82 -5.47
N ALA A 54 1.60 23.90 -5.95
CA ALA A 54 1.67 24.17 -7.39
C ALA A 54 2.56 23.11 -8.06
N GLY A 55 1.99 22.34 -8.98
CA GLY A 55 2.76 21.41 -9.83
C GLY A 55 3.39 22.13 -11.02
N ASP A 56 4.12 21.35 -11.84
CA ASP A 56 4.75 21.80 -13.07
C ASP A 56 3.68 22.40 -14.00
N GLY A 57 3.95 23.57 -14.58
CA GLY A 57 2.96 24.46 -15.22
C GLY A 57 2.11 23.90 -16.37
N LEU A 58 2.24 22.61 -16.71
CA LEU A 58 1.42 21.88 -17.67
C LEU A 58 0.34 20.99 -17.03
N PHE A 59 0.49 20.53 -15.77
CA PHE A 59 -0.37 19.49 -15.19
C PHE A 59 -0.93 19.78 -13.78
N GLY A 60 -0.87 21.04 -13.34
CA GLY A 60 -1.74 21.52 -12.27
C GLY A 60 -1.32 21.09 -10.86
N TYR A 61 -2.03 21.65 -9.89
CA TYR A 61 -1.68 21.58 -8.47
C TYR A 61 -1.92 20.17 -7.92
N ASN A 62 -1.13 19.79 -6.92
CA ASN A 62 -1.32 18.58 -6.14
C ASN A 62 -1.94 18.98 -4.80
N LEU A 63 -3.15 18.50 -4.51
CA LEU A 63 -3.73 18.62 -3.19
C LEU A 63 -3.14 17.50 -2.32
N ARG A 64 -2.40 17.87 -1.27
CA ARG A 64 -1.80 16.93 -0.33
C ARG A 64 -2.42 17.07 1.03
N ALA A 65 -2.80 15.96 1.64
CA ALA A 65 -3.21 15.91 3.04
C ALA A 65 -2.30 14.95 3.80
N LYS A 66 -1.76 15.40 4.93
CA LYS A 66 -0.87 14.59 5.77
C LYS A 66 -1.54 14.24 7.09
N LEU A 67 -1.46 12.99 7.52
CA LEU A 67 -2.00 12.53 8.79
C LEU A 67 -0.93 11.81 9.61
N PHE A 68 -1.15 11.76 10.92
CA PHE A 68 -0.35 10.98 11.87
C PHE A 68 1.16 11.28 11.82
N SER A 69 1.54 12.56 11.74
CA SER A 69 2.95 12.97 11.59
C SER A 69 3.60 12.40 10.32
N ASP A 70 2.95 12.61 9.17
CA ASP A 70 3.40 12.22 7.83
C ASP A 70 3.43 10.71 7.54
N LEU A 71 2.92 9.87 8.46
CA LEU A 71 2.81 8.42 8.25
C LEU A 71 1.77 8.06 7.18
N MET A 72 0.86 8.97 6.89
CA MET A 72 -0.13 8.85 5.84
C MET A 72 -0.16 10.12 5.01
N ASN A 73 -0.15 9.97 3.68
CA ASN A 73 -0.23 11.05 2.71
C ASN A 73 -1.33 10.73 1.69
N ILE A 74 -2.27 11.64 1.52
CA ILE A 74 -3.22 11.62 0.40
C ILE A 74 -2.74 12.65 -0.60
N ASN A 75 -2.66 12.27 -1.86
CA ASN A 75 -2.25 13.11 -2.96
C ASN A 75 -3.29 13.03 -4.07
N VAL A 76 -3.95 14.16 -4.35
CA VAL A 76 -4.89 14.29 -5.46
C VAL A 76 -4.23 15.16 -6.52
N SER A 77 -3.97 14.55 -7.67
CA SER A 77 -3.35 15.18 -8.83
C SER A 77 -4.35 15.24 -9.99
N ALA A 78 -3.97 15.91 -11.08
CA ALA A 78 -4.80 15.94 -12.29
C ALA A 78 -5.10 14.55 -12.89
N THR A 79 -4.25 13.55 -12.64
CA THR A 79 -4.35 12.23 -13.29
C THR A 79 -4.72 11.10 -12.35
N ARG A 80 -4.53 11.26 -11.04
CA ARG A 80 -4.77 10.19 -10.06
C ARG A 80 -5.02 10.69 -8.64
N LEU A 81 -5.72 9.86 -7.89
CA LEU A 81 -5.75 9.83 -6.44
C LEU A 81 -4.71 8.80 -5.96
N GLU A 82 -3.89 9.18 -4.99
CA GLU A 82 -2.85 8.33 -4.39
C GLU A 82 -2.91 8.47 -2.87
N CYS A 83 -2.93 7.34 -2.16
CA CYS A 83 -2.81 7.28 -0.71
C CYS A 83 -1.59 6.44 -0.36
N VAL A 84 -0.61 7.04 0.31
CA VAL A 84 0.62 6.38 0.75
C VAL A 84 0.62 6.29 2.26
N PHE A 85 0.90 5.11 2.78
CA PHE A 85 0.97 4.78 4.19
C PHE A 85 2.32 4.17 4.50
N THR A 86 2.89 4.52 5.65
CA THR A 86 4.18 3.98 6.12
C THR A 86 4.03 3.46 7.55
N ARG A 87 4.92 2.54 7.94
CA ARG A 87 4.97 1.94 9.28
C ARG A 87 3.67 1.23 9.71
N LEU A 88 3.00 0.54 8.80
CA LEU A 88 1.78 -0.23 9.08
C LEU A 88 2.07 -1.60 9.74
N THR A 89 2.79 -1.59 10.87
CA THR A 89 3.36 -2.82 11.48
C THR A 89 2.35 -3.64 12.28
N ARG A 90 1.17 -3.08 12.57
CA ARG A 90 0.08 -3.75 13.32
C ARG A 90 -1.17 -3.87 12.48
N ARG A 91 -1.96 -4.92 12.70
CA ARG A 91 -3.27 -5.10 12.04
C ARG A 91 -4.21 -3.91 12.21
N ALA A 92 -4.20 -3.27 13.39
CA ALA A 92 -5.02 -2.10 13.63
C ALA A 92 -4.65 -0.90 12.74
N ASP A 93 -3.35 -0.69 12.48
CA ASP A 93 -2.88 0.39 11.59
C ASP A 93 -3.31 0.14 10.15
N ARG A 94 -3.23 -1.13 9.72
CA ARG A 94 -3.67 -1.57 8.40
C ARG A 94 -5.17 -1.39 8.18
N GLU A 95 -5.98 -1.59 9.22
CA GLU A 95 -7.43 -1.34 9.18
C GLU A 95 -7.74 0.16 9.09
N ILE A 96 -7.02 1.00 9.84
CA ILE A 96 -7.13 2.47 9.74
C ILE A 96 -6.77 2.92 8.32
N ALA A 97 -5.67 2.40 7.76
CA ALA A 97 -5.25 2.73 6.40
C ALA A 97 -6.35 2.43 5.37
N HIS A 98 -6.96 1.25 5.45
CA HIS A 98 -8.08 0.89 4.59
C HIS A 98 -9.28 1.85 4.73
N GLN A 99 -9.68 2.18 5.97
CA GLN A 99 -10.79 3.12 6.22
C GLN A 99 -10.49 4.51 5.63
N CYS A 100 -9.24 4.95 5.74
CA CYS A 100 -8.76 6.19 5.18
C CYS A 100 -8.80 6.19 3.63
N VAL A 101 -8.40 5.11 2.97
CA VAL A 101 -8.52 4.95 1.51
C VAL A 101 -9.98 5.07 1.08
N HIS A 102 -10.89 4.36 1.76
CA HIS A 102 -12.32 4.40 1.44
C HIS A 102 -12.87 5.83 1.56
N ARG A 103 -12.49 6.56 2.61
CA ARG A 103 -12.88 7.96 2.82
C ARG A 103 -12.31 8.90 1.76
N ALA A 104 -11.07 8.70 1.35
CA ALA A 104 -10.46 9.45 0.25
C ALA A 104 -11.17 9.19 -1.09
N LEU A 105 -11.54 7.93 -1.37
CA LEU A 105 -12.36 7.59 -2.54
C LEU A 105 -13.75 8.21 -2.48
N THR A 106 -14.38 8.30 -1.32
CA THR A 106 -15.67 9.00 -1.17
C THR A 106 -15.52 10.49 -1.48
N ALA A 107 -14.46 11.13 -0.97
CA ALA A 107 -14.22 12.56 -1.17
C ALA A 107 -13.82 12.92 -2.62
N CYS A 108 -13.02 12.06 -3.28
CA CYS A 108 -12.31 12.42 -4.52
C CYS A 108 -12.56 11.45 -5.68
N GLY A 109 -13.43 10.46 -5.51
CA GLY A 109 -13.55 9.31 -6.40
C GLY A 109 -14.42 9.51 -7.63
N GLU A 110 -15.05 10.69 -7.79
CA GLU A 110 -15.80 11.00 -8.99
C GLU A 110 -14.88 11.00 -10.22
N GLY A 111 -15.27 10.24 -11.26
CA GLY A 111 -14.52 10.15 -12.52
C GLY A 111 -13.24 9.33 -12.48
N LEU A 112 -13.00 8.57 -11.40
CA LEU A 112 -11.98 7.54 -11.40
C LEU A 112 -12.27 6.51 -12.50
N SER A 113 -11.20 6.10 -13.18
CA SER A 113 -11.19 4.99 -14.12
C SER A 113 -11.37 3.66 -13.38
N GLN A 114 -11.58 2.60 -14.15
CA GLN A 114 -11.60 1.25 -13.58
C GLN A 114 -10.20 0.81 -13.11
N ASN A 115 -9.11 1.44 -13.55
CA ASN A 115 -7.77 0.98 -13.24
C ASN A 115 -7.32 1.50 -11.87
N CYS A 116 -7.27 0.59 -10.90
CA CYS A 116 -6.75 0.81 -9.57
C CYS A 116 -5.52 -0.07 -9.32
N PHE A 117 -4.76 0.29 -8.30
CA PHE A 117 -3.49 -0.32 -7.99
C PHE A 117 -3.23 -0.33 -6.49
N ILE A 118 -2.81 -1.47 -5.97
CA ILE A 118 -2.36 -1.65 -4.59
C ILE A 118 -0.93 -2.18 -4.67
N ASP A 119 -0.02 -1.51 -3.97
CA ASP A 119 1.38 -1.87 -3.84
C ASP A 119 1.76 -1.86 -2.36
N VAL A 120 2.30 -2.97 -1.89
CA VAL A 120 2.59 -3.17 -0.47
C VAL A 120 4.00 -3.73 -0.36
N GLY A 121 4.86 -3.04 0.39
CA GLY A 121 6.20 -3.49 0.71
C GLY A 121 6.34 -3.71 2.21
N VAL A 122 6.86 -4.87 2.60
CA VAL A 122 7.08 -5.25 4.00
C VAL A 122 8.52 -5.68 4.19
N HIS A 123 9.16 -5.17 5.23
CA HIS A 123 10.37 -5.78 5.77
C HIS A 123 9.99 -6.63 6.98
N ALA A 124 10.26 -7.93 6.93
CA ALA A 124 9.90 -8.86 8.00
C ALA A 124 11.13 -9.68 8.44
N ALA A 125 11.39 -9.68 9.74
CA ALA A 125 12.60 -10.24 10.35
C ALA A 125 12.41 -11.71 10.73
N PHE A 126 13.38 -12.53 10.35
CA PHE A 126 13.59 -13.85 10.93
C PHE A 126 14.04 -13.73 12.39
N SER A 127 14.10 -14.85 13.12
CA SER A 127 14.66 -14.84 14.48
C SER A 127 16.16 -14.50 14.50
N SER A 128 16.87 -14.77 13.39
CA SER A 128 18.29 -14.48 13.22
C SER A 128 18.70 -14.41 11.75
N GLU A 129 19.87 -13.82 11.50
CA GLU A 129 20.50 -13.83 10.18
C GLU A 129 20.78 -15.25 9.66
N ALA A 130 21.14 -16.17 10.56
CA ALA A 130 21.41 -17.57 10.21
C ALA A 130 20.15 -18.28 9.70
N GLU A 131 18.99 -18.04 10.34
CA GLU A 131 17.71 -18.60 9.90
C GLU A 131 17.29 -18.04 8.54
N ARG A 132 17.47 -16.73 8.31
CA ARG A 132 17.28 -16.13 6.98
C ARG A 132 18.14 -16.85 5.93
N ASN A 133 19.44 -17.00 6.19
CA ASN A 133 20.36 -17.67 5.25
C ASN A 133 19.96 -19.12 4.99
N GLU A 134 19.51 -19.84 6.02
CA GLU A 134 19.00 -21.19 5.88
C GLU A 134 17.75 -21.21 4.98
N PHE A 135 16.79 -20.32 5.22
CA PHE A 135 15.57 -20.22 4.42
C PHE A 135 15.87 -19.94 2.94
N PHE A 136 16.73 -18.95 2.65
CA PHE A 136 17.09 -18.60 1.27
C PHE A 136 18.06 -19.60 0.60
N SER A 137 18.79 -20.43 1.37
CA SER A 137 19.68 -21.47 0.80
C SER A 137 18.95 -22.76 0.41
N ARG A 138 17.78 -23.05 0.99
CA ARG A 138 16.92 -24.20 0.60
C ARG A 138 16.58 -24.22 -0.89
N ALA A 139 16.60 -23.06 -1.54
CA ALA A 139 16.24 -22.91 -2.94
C ALA A 139 17.40 -23.15 -3.94
N LYS A 140 18.67 -23.41 -3.51
CA LYS A 140 19.77 -23.49 -4.49
C LYS A 140 21.10 -24.18 -4.08
N PRO A 141 21.91 -24.67 -5.06
CA PRO A 141 23.37 -24.89 -4.94
C PRO A 141 24.23 -23.62 -4.73
N ASP A 142 25.37 -23.79 -4.03
CA ASP A 142 26.30 -22.78 -3.48
C ASP A 142 26.89 -21.71 -4.42
N SER A 143 26.72 -21.82 -5.74
CA SER A 143 27.44 -20.98 -6.73
C SER A 143 26.68 -19.74 -7.22
N PHE A 144 25.55 -19.39 -6.60
CA PHE A 144 24.71 -18.30 -7.09
C PHE A 144 23.94 -17.61 -5.97
N LEU A 145 23.85 -16.29 -6.07
CA LEU A 145 23.04 -15.46 -5.17
C LEU A 145 21.58 -15.56 -5.60
N TRP A 146 20.78 -16.25 -4.79
CA TRP A 146 19.34 -16.35 -5.01
C TRP A 146 18.67 -15.04 -4.59
N GLY A 147 18.01 -14.38 -5.54
CA GLY A 147 17.29 -13.10 -5.36
C GLY A 147 15.82 -13.28 -5.03
N GLY A 148 15.41 -14.41 -4.44
CA GLY A 148 14.06 -14.59 -3.92
C GLY A 148 13.07 -15.39 -4.77
N MET A 149 11.81 -15.36 -4.34
CA MET A 149 10.66 -16.05 -4.91
C MET A 149 9.72 -15.06 -5.56
N LEU A 150 9.13 -15.46 -6.68
CA LEU A 150 8.09 -14.71 -7.37
C LEU A 150 6.90 -15.63 -7.65
N GLY A 151 5.72 -15.19 -7.23
CA GLY A 151 4.46 -15.87 -7.44
C GLY A 151 3.40 -14.94 -8.03
N TYR A 152 2.40 -15.54 -8.68
CA TYR A 152 1.20 -14.85 -9.14
C TYR A 152 -0.01 -15.61 -8.62
N GLN A 153 -0.96 -14.89 -8.03
CA GLN A 153 -2.23 -15.43 -7.55
C GLN A 153 -3.38 -14.67 -8.22
N GLN A 154 -4.39 -15.38 -8.70
CA GLN A 154 -5.60 -14.75 -9.18
C GLN A 154 -6.44 -14.26 -8.00
N ILE A 155 -6.83 -12.98 -8.02
CA ILE A 155 -7.57 -12.30 -6.94
C ILE A 155 -8.85 -11.65 -7.48
N GLY A 156 -9.77 -12.46 -7.97
CA GLY A 156 -11.05 -11.99 -8.49
C GLY A 156 -11.58 -12.85 -9.63
N GLU A 157 -12.83 -12.60 -9.98
CA GLU A 157 -13.56 -13.37 -11.00
C GLU A 157 -13.19 -12.93 -12.42
N ALA A 158 -12.70 -11.70 -12.64
CA ALA A 158 -12.40 -11.17 -13.97
C ALA A 158 -10.92 -11.30 -14.37
N GLY A 159 -10.14 -12.08 -13.62
CA GLY A 159 -8.74 -12.36 -13.93
C GLY A 159 -7.75 -11.34 -13.38
N GLU A 160 -8.16 -10.56 -12.36
CA GLU A 160 -7.25 -9.72 -11.58
C GLU A 160 -6.12 -10.57 -11.00
N LEU A 161 -4.88 -10.06 -11.04
CA LEU A 161 -3.70 -10.78 -10.57
C LEU A 161 -3.04 -10.05 -9.40
N LEU A 162 -2.52 -10.83 -8.47
CA LEU A 162 -1.66 -10.42 -7.40
C LEU A 162 -0.27 -11.00 -7.65
N ARG A 163 0.71 -10.13 -7.90
CA ARG A 163 2.12 -10.50 -7.90
C ARG A 163 2.62 -10.46 -6.46
N ILE A 164 3.34 -11.49 -6.06
CA ILE A 164 3.93 -11.60 -4.75
C ILE A 164 5.41 -11.93 -4.92
N GLU A 165 6.27 -11.12 -4.33
CA GLU A 165 7.72 -11.28 -4.37
C GLU A 165 8.26 -11.38 -2.94
N VAL A 166 9.17 -12.32 -2.70
CA VAL A 166 9.86 -12.51 -1.41
C VAL A 166 11.35 -12.56 -1.68
N ASP A 167 12.07 -11.50 -1.37
CA ASP A 167 13.52 -11.39 -1.54
C ASP A 167 14.23 -11.17 -0.18
N GLN A 168 15.55 -11.24 -0.18
CA GLN A 168 16.37 -10.83 0.94
C GLN A 168 16.26 -9.31 1.13
N SER A 169 16.08 -8.86 2.36
CA SER A 169 16.10 -7.44 2.67
C SER A 169 17.54 -6.92 2.66
N TRP A 170 17.82 -5.96 1.79
CA TRP A 170 19.11 -5.24 1.78
C TRP A 170 19.15 -4.08 2.79
N MET A 171 18.00 -3.72 3.36
CA MET A 171 17.88 -2.68 4.37
C MET A 171 18.12 -3.21 5.79
N TYR A 172 17.72 -4.47 6.05
CA TYR A 172 17.80 -5.12 7.35
C TYR A 172 18.38 -6.52 7.19
N THR A 173 19.54 -6.75 7.79
CA THR A 173 20.33 -7.97 7.62
C THR A 173 19.56 -9.24 7.97
N GLU A 174 18.77 -9.28 9.05
CA GLU A 174 18.03 -10.48 9.42
C GLU A 174 16.64 -10.61 8.76
N SER A 175 16.32 -9.83 7.72
CA SER A 175 14.96 -9.74 7.19
C SER A 175 14.81 -10.22 5.75
N ALA A 176 13.58 -10.61 5.41
CA ALA A 176 13.09 -10.64 4.03
C ALA A 176 12.43 -9.30 3.68
N TYR A 177 12.47 -8.96 2.40
CA TYR A 177 11.60 -7.97 1.79
C TYR A 177 10.47 -8.71 1.05
N ILE A 178 9.23 -8.38 1.37
CA ILE A 178 8.06 -8.99 0.76
C ILE A 178 7.26 -7.89 0.07
N HIS A 179 6.93 -8.11 -1.20
CA HIS A 179 6.23 -7.16 -2.03
C HIS A 179 4.97 -7.78 -2.63
N TRP A 180 3.86 -7.05 -2.53
CA TRP A 180 2.59 -7.39 -3.17
C TRP A 180 2.20 -6.29 -4.12
N GLN A 181 1.74 -6.68 -5.31
CA GLN A 181 1.33 -5.75 -6.33
C GLN A 181 0.13 -6.27 -7.10
N THR A 182 -0.95 -5.49 -7.17
CA THR A 182 -2.13 -5.87 -7.94
C THR A 182 -2.02 -5.42 -9.40
N PHE A 183 -2.57 -6.23 -10.31
CA PHE A 183 -2.63 -5.97 -11.75
C PHE A 183 -4.06 -6.13 -12.24
N GLY A 184 -4.55 -5.11 -12.95
CA GLY A 184 -5.90 -5.10 -13.49
C GLY A 184 -7.00 -4.95 -12.43
N LEU A 185 -6.66 -4.53 -11.20
CA LEU A 185 -7.63 -4.37 -10.12
C LEU A 185 -8.64 -3.28 -10.50
N ARG A 186 -9.90 -3.67 -10.56
CA ARG A 186 -11.01 -2.81 -10.95
C ARG A 186 -11.50 -1.94 -9.79
N LEU A 187 -12.12 -0.80 -10.08
CA LEU A 187 -12.54 0.17 -9.04
C LEU A 187 -13.60 -0.39 -8.09
N GLU A 188 -14.50 -1.25 -8.59
CA GLU A 188 -15.53 -1.86 -7.74
C GLU A 188 -14.91 -2.80 -6.70
N GLU A 189 -13.95 -3.61 -7.14
CA GLU A 189 -13.15 -4.53 -6.33
C GLU A 189 -12.23 -3.77 -5.39
N PHE A 190 -11.64 -2.66 -5.85
CA PHE A 190 -10.84 -1.76 -5.03
C PHE A 190 -11.65 -1.14 -3.88
N ARG A 191 -12.92 -0.81 -4.10
CA ARG A 191 -13.84 -0.35 -3.04
C ARG A 191 -14.19 -1.44 -2.03
N LYS A 192 -14.08 -2.71 -2.42
CA LYS A 192 -14.26 -3.90 -1.58
C LYS A 192 -12.92 -4.45 -1.05
N ALA A 193 -11.81 -3.76 -1.30
CA ALA A 193 -10.47 -4.31 -1.12
C ALA A 193 -10.08 -4.57 0.33
N GLN A 194 -10.94 -4.35 1.33
CA GLN A 194 -10.67 -4.77 2.71
C GLN A 194 -10.32 -6.26 2.78
N GLU A 195 -11.06 -7.09 2.04
CA GLU A 195 -10.84 -8.54 1.99
C GLU A 195 -9.50 -8.85 1.30
N VAL A 196 -9.26 -8.22 0.15
CA VAL A 196 -8.00 -8.37 -0.61
C VAL A 196 -6.81 -7.95 0.26
N TRP A 197 -6.84 -6.73 0.81
CA TRP A 197 -5.84 -6.13 1.68
C TRP A 197 -5.52 -6.98 2.90
N ASN A 198 -6.54 -7.45 3.63
CA ASN A 198 -6.34 -8.30 4.80
C ASN A 198 -5.76 -9.65 4.41
N SER A 199 -6.16 -10.21 3.27
CA SER A 199 -5.67 -11.51 2.79
C SER A 199 -4.23 -11.47 2.27
N LEU A 200 -3.72 -10.30 1.82
CA LEU A 200 -2.37 -10.19 1.26
C LEU A 200 -1.32 -10.80 2.18
N PHE A 201 -1.41 -10.50 3.48
CA PHE A 201 -0.44 -10.94 4.48
C PHE A 201 -0.46 -12.45 4.70
N ASP A 202 -1.56 -13.14 4.38
CA ASP A 202 -1.69 -14.59 4.49
C ASP A 202 -1.15 -15.32 3.25
N THR A 203 -1.02 -14.64 2.11
CA THR A 203 -0.63 -15.27 0.83
C THR A 203 0.79 -15.82 0.83
N VAL A 204 1.68 -15.33 1.70
CA VAL A 204 3.05 -15.84 1.84
C VAL A 204 3.14 -17.22 2.49
N ALA A 205 2.02 -17.73 3.03
CA ALA A 205 1.93 -19.08 3.55
C ALA A 205 2.27 -20.15 2.51
N VAL A 206 2.15 -19.85 1.22
CA VAL A 206 2.55 -20.76 0.12
C VAL A 206 4.06 -21.07 0.12
N TRP A 207 4.86 -20.25 0.79
CA TRP A 207 6.30 -20.45 0.99
C TRP A 207 6.66 -20.80 2.43
N ASP A 208 5.71 -21.36 3.19
CA ASP A 208 5.87 -21.71 4.60
C ASP A 208 6.24 -20.50 5.49
N LEU A 209 5.79 -19.29 5.13
CA LEU A 209 6.02 -18.06 5.91
C LEU A 209 4.73 -17.61 6.61
N GLU A 210 4.87 -17.12 7.84
CA GLU A 210 3.81 -16.47 8.61
C GLU A 210 4.27 -15.09 9.08
N LEU A 211 3.47 -14.06 8.84
CA LEU A 211 3.78 -12.70 9.28
C LEU A 211 3.18 -12.42 10.65
N ILE A 212 4.06 -11.99 11.58
CA ILE A 212 3.68 -11.65 12.94
C ILE A 212 3.74 -10.14 13.12
N ASP A 213 2.63 -9.58 13.60
CA ASP A 213 2.54 -8.17 13.94
C ASP A 213 3.52 -7.76 15.04
N GLU A 214 3.88 -6.48 15.06
CA GLU A 214 4.60 -5.92 16.19
C GLU A 214 3.70 -5.90 17.45
N PRO A 215 4.19 -6.37 18.61
CA PRO A 215 3.38 -6.35 19.83
C PRO A 215 3.01 -4.92 20.23
N SER A 216 1.77 -4.75 20.69
CA SER A 216 1.30 -3.48 21.26
C SER A 216 2.14 -3.12 22.50
N VAL A 217 2.68 -1.90 22.51
CA VAL A 217 3.31 -1.27 23.69
C VAL A 217 2.23 -0.77 24.65
#